data_AF-A0AAD0HLC0-F1
#
_entry.id   AF-A0AAD0HLC0-F1
#
_cell.length_a   1.000
_cell.length_b   1.000
_cell.length_c   1.000
_cell.angle_alpha   90.00
_cell.angle_beta   90.00
_cell.angle_gamma   90.00
#
_symmetry.space_group_name_H-M   'P 1'
#
loop_
_entity.id
_entity.type
_entity.pdbx_description
1 polymer ?
#
loop_
_entity_poly.entity_id
_entity_poly.type
_entity_poly.pdbx_seq_one_letter_code
_entity_poly.pdbx_strand_id
1 'polypeptide(L)'
;MSIWKTFRYSLFHFLIVFMLFSTSFLRKPNGGQWMLVFMVLIGILSFTVEYMLHRKIRNKEQETQRMKYLYFIMFQTGMTLMLFICFQRLMDRSI
;
A
#
# COMPACT_ATOMS: atom_id res chain seq x y z
N MET A 1 9.89 14.30 16.58
CA MET A 1 8.71 14.03 15.72
C MET A 1 8.24 12.61 16.06
N SER A 2 7.00 12.42 16.52
CA SER A 2 6.51 11.06 16.82
C SER A 2 6.56 10.20 15.55
N ILE A 3 7.08 8.97 15.66
CA ILE A 3 7.18 7.98 14.57
C ILE A 3 5.84 7.82 13.84
N TRP A 4 4.73 7.97 14.55
CA TRP A 4 3.37 7.92 14.02
C TRP A 4 3.02 9.06 13.06
N LYS A 5 3.58 10.26 13.24
CA LYS A 5 3.40 11.36 12.28
C LYS A 5 4.14 11.11 10.97
N THR A 6 5.20 10.30 11.01
CA THR A 6 6.03 9.98 9.84
C THR A 6 5.37 8.97 8.91
N PHE A 7 4.58 8.04 9.43
CA PHE A 7 3.96 6.95 8.66
C PHE A 7 2.48 7.16 8.32
N ARG A 8 1.99 8.40 8.43
CA ARG A 8 0.58 8.70 8.22
C ARG A 8 0.12 8.29 6.82
N TYR A 9 0.96 8.45 5.79
CA TYR A 9 0.54 8.20 4.42
C TYR A 9 0.40 6.70 4.14
N SER A 10 1.32 5.86 4.66
CA SER A 10 1.18 4.41 4.58
C SER A 10 -0.05 3.90 5.32
N LEU A 11 -0.34 4.46 6.50
CA LEU A 11 -1.52 4.08 7.28
C LEU A 11 -2.82 4.45 6.55
N PHE A 12 -2.91 5.67 6.03
CA PHE A 12 -4.07 6.09 5.23
C PHE A 12 -4.24 5.25 3.96
N HIS A 13 -3.14 5.00 3.24
CA HIS A 13 -3.16 4.14 2.07
C HIS A 13 -3.65 2.72 2.42
N PHE A 14 -3.12 2.13 3.49
CA PHE A 14 -3.54 0.81 3.96
C PHE A 14 -5.05 0.73 4.25
N LEU A 15 -5.59 1.73 4.97
CA LEU A 15 -7.04 1.78 5.28
C LEU A 15 -7.90 1.93 4.02
N ILE A 16 -7.48 2.79 3.07
CA ILE A 16 -8.18 2.98 1.80
C ILE A 16 -8.20 1.68 0.99
N VAL A 17 -7.06 1.01 0.88
CA VAL A 17 -6.94 -0.28 0.19
C VAL A 17 -7.81 -1.35 0.86
N PHE A 18 -7.84 -1.38 2.19
CA PHE A 18 -8.71 -2.27 2.94
C PHE A 18 -10.19 -2.06 2.60
N MET A 19 -10.66 -0.81 2.64
CA MET A 19 -12.05 -0.49 2.31
C MET A 19 -12.40 -0.80 0.85
N LEU A 20 -11.50 -0.49 -0.10
CA LEU A 20 -11.78 -0.64 -1.52
C LEU A 20 -11.81 -2.09 -2.00
N PHE A 21 -10.91 -2.93 -1.49
CA PHE A 21 -10.71 -4.27 -2.07
C PHE A 21 -11.27 -5.40 -1.23
N SER A 22 -11.55 -5.20 0.06
CA SER A 22 -12.04 -6.27 0.97
C SER A 22 -13.26 -7.02 0.45
N THR A 23 -14.27 -6.31 -0.04
CA THR A 23 -15.50 -6.90 -0.60
C THR A 23 -15.23 -7.80 -1.80
N SER A 24 -14.26 -7.42 -2.64
CA SER A 24 -13.89 -8.19 -3.82
C SER A 24 -13.21 -9.51 -3.47
N PHE A 25 -12.37 -9.51 -2.43
CA PHE A 25 -11.75 -10.74 -1.93
C PHE A 25 -12.78 -11.64 -1.24
N LEU A 26 -13.60 -11.11 -0.33
CA LEU A 26 -14.55 -11.88 0.46
C LEU A 26 -15.66 -12.57 -0.36
N ARG A 27 -15.83 -12.20 -1.63
CA ARG A 27 -16.81 -12.82 -2.54
C ARG A 27 -16.36 -14.21 -3.06
N LYS A 28 -15.08 -14.56 -2.97
CA LYS A 28 -14.55 -15.84 -3.45
C LYS A 28 -14.32 -16.86 -2.32
N PRO A 29 -14.43 -18.17 -2.61
CA PRO A 29 -13.96 -19.20 -1.68
C PRO A 29 -12.46 -18.99 -1.43
N ASN A 30 -12.02 -19.16 -0.18
CA ASN A 30 -10.65 -18.83 0.30
C ASN A 30 -10.23 -17.36 0.18
N GLY A 31 -11.14 -16.45 -0.18
CA GLY A 31 -10.85 -15.03 -0.39
C GLY A 31 -10.31 -14.31 0.85
N GLY A 32 -10.74 -14.71 2.04
CA GLY A 32 -10.21 -14.16 3.30
C GLY A 32 -8.71 -14.42 3.51
N GLN A 33 -8.21 -15.60 3.13
CA GLN A 33 -6.78 -15.91 3.23
C GLN A 33 -5.97 -15.04 2.25
N TRP A 34 -6.42 -14.96 1.00
CA TRP A 34 -5.79 -14.12 -0.02
C TRP A 34 -5.84 -12.63 0.31
N MET A 35 -6.94 -12.17 0.94
CA MET A 35 -7.05 -10.80 1.47
C MET A 35 -5.98 -10.52 2.52
N LEU A 36 -5.80 -11.42 3.50
CA LEU A 36 -4.78 -11.25 4.54
C LEU A 36 -3.37 -11.15 3.94
N VAL A 37 -3.04 -12.05 3.02
CA VAL A 37 -1.74 -12.04 2.33
C VAL A 37 -1.56 -10.73 1.54
N PHE A 38 -2.59 -10.28 0.83
CA PHE A 38 -2.58 -9.01 0.11
C PHE A 38 -2.36 -7.81 1.05
N MET A 39 -3.09 -7.75 2.17
CA MET A 39 -2.95 -6.67 3.15
C MET A 39 -1.55 -6.63 3.78
N VAL A 40 -1.00 -7.79 4.16
CA VAL A 40 0.35 -7.88 4.72
C VAL A 40 1.39 -7.37 3.71
N LEU A 41 1.28 -7.77 2.45
CA LEU A 41 2.16 -7.27 1.37
C LEU A 41 2.06 -5.76 1.19
N ILE A 42 0.85 -5.21 1.12
CA ILE A 42 0.64 -3.76 0.99
C ILE A 42 1.19 -3.02 2.21
N GLY A 43 0.99 -3.55 3.41
CA GLY A 43 1.55 -3.00 4.64
C GLY A 43 3.07 -2.93 4.57
N ILE A 44 3.74 -4.06 4.36
CA ILE A 44 5.20 -4.13 4.32
C ILE A 44 5.76 -3.18 3.24
N LEU A 45 5.20 -3.19 2.03
CA LEU A 45 5.67 -2.34 0.94
C LEU A 45 5.46 -0.85 1.24
N SER A 46 4.26 -0.46 1.67
CA SER A 46 3.94 0.95 1.99
C SER A 46 4.90 1.50 3.04
N PHE A 47 5.01 0.80 4.17
CA PHE A 47 5.81 1.27 5.31
C PHE A 47 7.31 1.27 5.00
N THR A 48 7.81 0.26 4.28
CA THR A 48 9.24 0.20 3.91
C THR A 48 9.61 1.34 2.98
N VAL A 49 8.81 1.59 1.95
CA VAL A 49 9.11 2.64 0.97
C VAL A 49 8.94 4.03 1.59
N GLU A 50 7.92 4.27 2.42
CA GLU A 50 7.78 5.54 3.14
C GLU A 50 8.94 5.78 4.11
N TYR A 51 9.42 4.74 4.81
CA TYR A 51 10.59 4.84 5.67
C TYR A 51 11.85 5.24 4.89
N MET A 52 12.11 4.56 3.77
CA MET A 52 13.24 4.86 2.90
C MET A 52 13.15 6.28 2.34
N LEU A 53 11.94 6.69 1.92
CA LEU A 53 11.69 8.02 1.39
C LEU A 53 11.97 9.08 2.45
N HIS A 54 11.40 8.92 3.65
CA HIS A 54 11.59 9.82 4.77
C HIS A 54 13.07 9.98 5.12
N ARG A 55 13.82 8.87 5.21
CA ARG A 55 15.26 8.88 5.46
C ARG A 55 16.04 9.65 4.39
N LYS A 56 15.66 9.50 3.11
CA LYS A 56 16.35 10.11 1.96
C LYS A 56 16.07 11.61 1.79
N ILE A 57 14.95 12.11 2.31
CA ILE A 57 14.51 13.50 2.09
C ILE A 57 14.53 14.38 3.34
N ARG A 58 14.89 13.82 4.51
CA ARG A 58 14.89 14.52 5.81
C ARG A 58 15.61 15.88 5.81
N ASN A 59 16.67 16.02 5.02
CA ASN A 59 17.49 17.23 4.93
C ASN A 59 17.23 18.05 3.65
N LYS A 60 16.17 17.77 2.90
CA LYS A 60 15.80 18.52 1.68
C LYS A 60 14.72 19.56 1.98
N GLU A 61 14.66 20.59 1.14
CA GLU A 61 13.61 21.62 1.20
C GLU A 61 12.20 21.02 1.10
N GLN A 62 11.23 21.65 1.79
CA GLN A 62 9.85 21.18 1.90
C GLN A 62 9.17 20.97 0.55
N GLU A 63 9.43 21.81 -0.46
CA GLU A 63 8.84 21.69 -1.78
C GLU A 63 9.30 20.40 -2.50
N THR A 64 10.61 20.12 -2.43
CA THR A 64 11.19 18.87 -2.96
C THR A 64 10.66 17.65 -2.20
N GLN A 65 10.41 17.76 -0.90
CA GLN A 65 9.77 16.69 -0.12
C GLN A 65 8.35 16.41 -0.61
N ARG A 66 7.53 17.46 -0.82
CA ARG A 66 6.13 17.33 -1.25
C ARG A 66 6.01 16.64 -2.60
N MET A 67 6.82 17.03 -3.59
CA MET A 67 6.81 16.40 -4.91
C MET A 67 7.19 14.92 -4.84
N LYS A 68 8.19 14.57 -4.04
CA LYS A 68 8.61 13.17 -3.86
C LYS A 68 7.55 12.32 -3.16
N TYR A 69 6.83 12.86 -2.18
CA TYR A 69 5.68 12.19 -1.57
C TYR A 69 4.53 11.97 -2.55
N LEU A 70 4.28 12.92 -3.46
CA LEU A 70 3.30 12.77 -4.54
C LEU A 70 3.65 11.61 -5.48
N TYR A 71 4.90 11.57 -5.97
CA TYR A 71 5.37 10.44 -6.80
C TYR A 71 5.31 9.11 -6.05
N PHE A 72 5.61 9.12 -4.76
CA PHE A 72 5.48 7.93 -3.92
C PHE A 72 4.03 7.43 -3.86
N ILE A 73 3.05 8.31 -3.62
CA ILE A 73 1.63 7.93 -3.60
C ILE A 73 1.18 7.38 -4.95
N MET A 74 1.60 8.00 -6.07
CA MET A 74 1.32 7.51 -7.41
C MET A 74 1.89 6.11 -7.65
N PHE A 75 3.17 5.90 -7.29
CA PHE A 75 3.83 4.60 -7.40
C PHE A 75 3.14 3.54 -6.54
N GLN A 76 2.83 3.87 -5.29
CA GLN A 76 2.15 2.98 -4.34
C GLN A 76 0.78 2.55 -4.86
N THR A 77 0.03 3.49 -5.43
CA THR A 77 -1.29 3.23 -6.03
C THR A 77 -1.18 2.31 -7.23
N GLY A 78 -0.23 2.56 -8.14
CA GLY A 78 0.02 1.71 -9.30
C GLY A 78 0.40 0.28 -8.93
N MET A 79 1.33 0.11 -7.99
CA MET A 79 1.74 -1.20 -7.47
C MET A 79 0.58 -1.95 -6.82
N THR A 80 -0.27 -1.23 -6.06
CA THR A 80 -1.46 -1.82 -5.41
C THR A 80 -2.44 -2.36 -6.43
N LEU A 81 -2.75 -1.58 -7.49
CA LEU A 81 -3.65 -2.02 -8.56
C LEU A 81 -3.09 -3.24 -9.31
N MET A 82 -1.79 -3.23 -9.60
CA MET A 82 -1.11 -4.35 -10.24
C MET A 82 -1.19 -5.62 -9.38
N LEU A 83 -0.86 -5.52 -8.09
CA LEU A 83 -0.97 -6.64 -7.14
C LEU A 83 -2.42 -7.13 -7.03
N PHE A 84 -3.40 -6.22 -6.97
CA PHE A 84 -4.79 -6.61 -6.91
C PHE A 84 -5.19 -7.47 -8.11
N ILE A 85 -4.81 -7.08 -9.33
CA ILE A 85 -5.06 -7.87 -10.54
C ILE A 85 -4.39 -9.24 -10.47
N CYS A 86 -3.14 -9.31 -10.00
CA CYS A 86 -2.42 -10.57 -9.81
C CYS A 86 -3.16 -11.50 -8.83
N PHE A 87 -3.60 -10.98 -7.69
CA PHE A 87 -4.34 -11.76 -6.69
C PHE A 87 -5.70 -12.21 -7.21
N GLN A 88 -6.42 -11.37 -7.96
CA GLN A 88 -7.69 -11.76 -8.58
C GLN A 88 -7.52 -12.96 -9.52
N ARG A 89 -6.52 -12.89 -10.42
CA ARG A 89 -6.19 -13.99 -11.33
C ARG A 89 -5.70 -15.24 -10.61
N LEU A 90 -4.94 -15.08 -9.55
CA LEU A 90 -4.43 -16.20 -8.77
C LEU A 90 -5.56 -16.91 -8.02
N MET A 91 -6.50 -16.15 -7.45
CA MET A 91 -7.71 -16.71 -6.86
C MET A 91 -8.58 -17.43 -7.89
N ASP A 92 -8.75 -16.87 -9.10
CA ASP A 92 -9.51 -17.52 -10.19
C ASP A 92 -8.91 -18.86 -10.61
N ARG A 93 -7.58 -19.03 -10.52
CA ARG A 93 -6.91 -20.30 -10.82
C ARG A 93 -6.88 -21.29 -9.65
N SER A 94 -7.17 -20.83 -8.42
CA SER A 94 -7.16 -21.66 -7.21
C SER A 94 -8.52 -22.30 -6.89
N ILE A 95 -9.53 -22.03 -7.72
CA ILE A 95 -10.87 -22.65 -7.72
C ILE A 95 -10.84 -23.82 -8.70
#